data_AF-A0A9E5D9L5-F1
#
_entry.id   AF-A0A9E5D9L5-F1
#
_cell.length_a   1.000
_cell.length_b   1.000
_cell.length_c   1.000
_cell.angle_alpha   90.00
_cell.angle_beta   90.00
_cell.angle_gamma   90.00
#
_symmetry.space_group_name_H-M   'P 1'
#
loop_
_entity.id
_entity.type
_entity.pdbx_description
1 polymer ?
#
loop_
_entity_poly.entity_id
_entity_poly.type
_entity_poly.pdbx_seq_one_letter_code
_entity_poly.pdbx_strand_id
1 'polypeptide(L)'
;MLRSADCGALRKENAGDQVTLAGWVGRRRDHGGIIFIDLRERSGTVQVVFNPETAADATRVAEEVRGEWVVQVKGTVRRRPEGSENPAIDTGDVEVMATELTVLNRSLTPPFYIEEDADADESLRLRYRYLDLRRPPMLRNLTLRHNVVKYIRDFLSERGFLEIETPILIKSTPEGARDFLVPSRMQPGNFYALPQSP
;
A
#
# COMPACT_ATOMS: atom_id res chain seq x y z
N MET A 1 16.92 3.47 -11.58
CA MET A 1 15.97 2.43 -11.10
C MET A 1 15.10 3.06 -10.02
N LEU A 2 13.79 2.80 -10.00
CA LEU A 2 12.89 3.46 -9.03
C LEU A 2 13.06 2.92 -7.59
N ARG A 3 13.38 1.64 -7.44
CA ARG A 3 13.59 0.96 -6.17
C ARG A 3 14.60 -0.17 -6.33
N SER A 4 15.45 -0.41 -5.33
CA SER A 4 16.39 -1.54 -5.29
C SER A 4 16.05 -2.56 -4.19
N ALA A 5 15.23 -2.18 -3.19
CA ALA A 5 14.76 -3.06 -2.12
C ALA A 5 13.37 -2.64 -1.65
N ASP A 6 12.61 -3.60 -1.13
CA ASP A 6 11.29 -3.36 -0.55
C ASP A 6 11.44 -2.77 0.87
N CYS A 7 10.66 -1.73 1.22
CA CYS A 7 10.80 -1.03 2.50
C CYS A 7 10.70 -2.00 3.69
N GLY A 8 9.70 -2.88 3.71
CA GLY A 8 9.46 -3.84 4.81
C GLY A 8 10.37 -5.07 4.78
N ALA A 9 11.22 -5.23 3.77
CA ALA A 9 12.08 -6.41 3.62
C ALA A 9 13.46 -6.25 4.27
N LEU A 10 13.85 -5.03 4.66
CA LEU A 10 15.17 -4.78 5.25
C LEU A 10 15.32 -5.45 6.61
N ARG A 11 16.47 -6.06 6.84
CA ARG A 11 16.85 -6.73 8.09
C ARG A 11 18.28 -6.36 8.49
N LYS A 12 18.68 -6.77 9.70
CA LYS A 12 20.02 -6.53 10.26
C LYS A 12 21.17 -7.05 9.40
N GLU A 13 20.91 -8.05 8.56
CA GLU A 13 21.85 -8.60 7.58
C GLU A 13 22.14 -7.63 6.44
N ASN A 14 21.27 -6.64 6.20
CA ASN A 14 21.47 -5.61 5.16
C ASN A 14 22.33 -4.44 5.64
N ALA A 15 22.82 -4.43 6.87
CA ALA A 15 23.61 -3.31 7.38
C ALA A 15 24.86 -3.07 6.52
N GLY A 16 25.02 -1.84 6.03
CA GLY A 16 26.06 -1.44 5.08
C GLY A 16 25.60 -1.38 3.62
N ASP A 17 24.46 -1.98 3.28
CA ASP A 17 23.93 -1.97 1.91
C ASP A 17 23.48 -0.56 1.50
N GLN A 18 23.81 -0.17 0.26
CA GLN A 18 23.21 1.00 -0.37
C GLN A 18 21.88 0.63 -1.01
N VAL A 19 20.83 1.36 -0.64
CA VAL A 19 19.46 1.09 -1.09
C VAL A 19 18.81 2.34 -1.68
N THR A 20 17.97 2.12 -2.69
CA THR A 20 17.00 3.08 -3.19
C THR A 20 15.62 2.59 -2.82
N LEU A 21 14.89 3.35 -2.02
CA LEU A 21 13.54 3.04 -1.57
C LEU A 21 12.56 4.05 -2.16
N ALA A 22 11.33 3.62 -2.41
CA ALA A 22 10.25 4.51 -2.83
C ALA A 22 8.94 4.11 -2.15
N GLY A 23 8.20 5.09 -1.66
CA GLY A 23 6.98 4.86 -0.89
C GLY A 23 6.29 6.14 -0.45
N TRP A 24 5.35 5.99 0.47
CA TRP A 24 4.62 7.07 1.10
C TRP A 24 5.26 7.46 2.42
N VAL A 25 5.28 8.75 2.70
CA VAL A 25 5.67 9.28 4.01
C VAL A 25 4.54 8.95 4.99
N GLY A 26 4.77 8.00 5.89
CA GLY A 26 3.81 7.64 6.93
C GLY A 26 3.81 8.69 8.04
N ARG A 27 4.85 8.67 8.88
CA ARG A 27 5.03 9.64 9.97
C ARG A 27 6.34 10.39 9.78
N ARG A 28 6.31 11.70 10.02
CA ARG A 28 7.49 12.58 10.07
C ARG A 28 7.69 13.05 11.51
N ARG A 29 8.93 12.97 12.00
CA ARG A 29 9.34 13.44 13.32
C ARG A 29 10.61 14.28 13.19
N ASP A 30 10.76 15.30 14.00
CA ASP A 30 11.88 16.25 13.95
C ASP A 30 12.42 16.43 15.37
N HIS A 31 13.70 16.13 15.57
CA HIS A 31 14.38 16.20 16.86
C HIS A 31 15.67 16.99 16.70
N GLY A 32 15.60 18.29 16.95
CA GLY A 32 16.78 19.16 16.95
C GLY A 32 17.50 19.21 15.59
N GLY A 33 16.75 19.13 14.49
CA GLY A 33 17.30 19.17 13.13
C GLY A 33 17.58 17.80 12.51
N ILE A 34 17.48 16.71 13.28
CA ILE A 34 17.50 15.35 12.73
C ILE A 34 16.05 14.94 12.42
N ILE A 35 15.78 14.64 11.14
CA ILE A 35 14.45 14.29 10.66
C ILE A 35 14.34 12.78 10.51
N PHE A 36 13.26 12.23 11.05
CA PHE A 36 12.90 10.82 10.94
C PHE A 36 11.63 10.70 10.13
N ILE A 37 11.67 9.88 9.08
CA ILE A 37 10.52 9.55 8.26
C ILE A 37 10.29 8.05 8.30
N ASP A 38 9.08 7.65 8.65
CA ASP A 38 8.63 6.27 8.47
C ASP A 38 8.16 6.13 7.01
N LEU A 39 8.99 5.51 6.16
CA LEU A 39 8.69 5.31 4.75
C LEU A 39 7.92 4.01 4.57
N ARG A 40 6.66 4.12 4.14
CA ARG A 40 5.71 3.01 4.01
C ARG A 40 5.54 2.60 2.55
N GLU A 41 5.51 1.31 2.31
CA GLU A 41 5.12 0.69 1.04
C GLU A 41 4.36 -0.62 1.33
N ARG A 42 3.85 -1.31 0.31
CA ARG A 42 3.10 -2.57 0.44
C ARG A 42 3.78 -3.61 1.33
N SER A 43 5.10 -3.75 1.23
CA SER A 43 5.88 -4.72 2.01
C SER A 43 5.96 -4.39 3.51
N GLY A 44 5.74 -3.13 3.89
CA GLY A 44 5.89 -2.66 5.26
C GLY A 44 6.48 -1.26 5.34
N THR A 45 7.04 -0.94 6.49
CA THR A 45 7.58 0.39 6.82
C THR A 45 9.02 0.27 7.26
N VAL A 46 9.86 1.25 6.91
CA VAL A 46 11.22 1.40 7.45
C VAL A 46 11.47 2.85 7.86
N GLN A 47 12.28 3.04 8.90
CA GLN A 47 12.71 4.37 9.33
C GLN A 47 13.83 4.88 8.42
N VAL A 48 13.68 6.12 7.97
CA VAL A 48 14.69 6.86 7.21
C VAL A 48 15.11 8.06 8.07
N VAL A 49 16.41 8.22 8.23
CA VAL A 49 17.02 9.29 9.03
C VAL A 49 17.74 10.27 8.12
N PHE A 50 17.45 11.55 8.31
CA PHE A 50 18.12 12.66 7.64
C PHE A 50 18.91 13.44 8.68
N ASN A 51 20.25 13.43 8.53
CA ASN A 51 21.15 14.20 9.37
C ASN A 51 21.76 15.34 8.53
N PRO A 52 21.59 16.61 8.93
CA PRO A 52 22.11 17.75 8.19
C PRO A 52 23.64 17.76 8.06
N GLU A 53 24.37 17.16 9.00
CA GLU A 53 25.84 17.09 8.95
C GLU A 53 26.33 16.20 7.81
N THR A 54 25.58 15.15 7.47
CA THR A 54 25.97 14.17 6.44
C THR A 54 25.22 14.34 5.13
N ALA A 55 24.03 14.97 5.16
CA ALA A 55 23.15 15.08 4.00
C ALA A 55 22.28 16.36 4.07
N ALA A 56 22.92 17.53 4.05
CA ALA A 56 22.26 18.84 4.16
C ALA A 56 21.14 19.04 3.12
N ASP A 57 21.40 18.73 1.84
CA ASP A 57 20.41 18.91 0.77
C ASP A 57 19.19 17.99 0.94
N ALA A 58 19.41 16.71 1.27
CA ALA A 58 18.32 15.78 1.53
C ALA A 58 17.51 16.20 2.77
N THR A 59 18.17 16.71 3.80
CA THR A 59 17.54 17.19 5.04
C THR A 59 16.64 18.39 4.75
N ARG A 60 17.11 19.37 3.97
CA ARG A 60 16.30 20.52 3.54
C ARG A 60 15.03 20.10 2.80
N VAL A 61 15.11 19.11 1.91
CA VAL A 61 13.92 18.58 1.24
C VAL A 61 13.01 17.85 2.24
N ALA A 62 13.57 17.13 3.21
CA ALA A 62 12.80 16.41 4.23
C ALA A 62 12.06 17.33 5.21
N GLU A 63 12.49 18.58 5.38
CA GLU A 63 11.77 19.63 6.13
C GLU A 63 10.45 20.02 5.47
N GLU A 64 10.39 20.02 4.13
CA GLU A 64 9.20 20.39 3.36
C GLU A 64 8.20 19.24 3.24
N VAL A 65 8.67 18.00 3.34
CA VAL A 65 7.84 16.80 3.17
C VAL A 65 6.71 16.75 4.19
N ARG A 66 5.53 16.30 3.75
CA ARG A 66 4.33 16.08 4.58
C ARG A 66 3.83 14.65 4.46
N GLY A 67 2.92 14.28 5.36
CA GLY A 67 2.27 12.96 5.36
C GLY A 67 1.67 12.61 3.99
N GLU A 68 1.78 11.35 3.62
CA GLU A 68 1.34 10.76 2.36
C GLU A 68 1.98 11.30 1.09
N TRP A 69 3.01 12.15 1.17
CA TRP A 69 3.83 12.47 0.00
C TRP A 69 4.52 11.21 -0.53
N VAL A 70 4.62 11.11 -1.86
CA VAL A 70 5.32 10.02 -2.53
C VAL A 70 6.75 10.45 -2.76
N VAL A 71 7.69 9.71 -2.18
CA VAL A 71 9.11 10.07 -2.19
C VAL A 71 9.96 8.88 -2.61
N GLN A 72 11.13 9.20 -3.15
CA GLN A 72 12.23 8.26 -3.35
C GLN A 72 13.39 8.69 -2.45
N VAL A 73 13.98 7.73 -1.76
CA VAL A 73 15.13 7.92 -0.86
C VAL A 73 16.26 7.04 -1.37
N LYS A 74 17.47 7.60 -1.44
CA LYS A 74 18.69 6.78 -1.47
C LYS A 74 19.42 6.93 -0.16
N GLY A 75 20.00 5.84 0.32
CA GLY A 75 20.73 5.85 1.57
C GLY A 75 21.44 4.55 1.86
N THR A 76 22.07 4.49 3.01
CA THR A 76 22.77 3.29 3.51
C THR A 76 22.00 2.70 4.67
N VAL A 77 21.75 1.40 4.63
CA VAL A 77 21.12 0.67 5.73
C VAL A 77 22.09 0.59 6.90
N ARG A 78 21.61 0.89 8.10
CA ARG A 78 22.38 0.84 9.34
C ARG A 78 21.55 0.13 10.41
N ARG A 79 22.23 -0.51 11.35
CA ARG A 79 21.59 -0.88 12.61
C ARG A 79 21.20 0.38 13.37
N ARG A 80 20.01 0.34 13.96
CA ARG A 80 19.58 1.37 14.88
C ARG A 80 20.55 1.45 16.08
N PRO A 81 20.73 2.64 16.68
CA PRO A 81 21.41 2.76 17.97
C PRO A 81 20.78 1.84 19.02
N GLU A 82 21.60 1.32 19.92
CA GLU A 82 21.15 0.50 21.04
C GLU A 82 20.07 1.24 21.86
N GLY A 83 18.95 0.59 22.11
CA GLY A 83 17.80 1.14 22.83
C GLY A 83 16.79 1.89 21.94
N SER A 84 17.02 1.97 20.63
CA SER A 84 16.09 2.60 19.66
C SER A 84 15.45 1.61 18.69
N GLU A 85 15.66 0.32 18.91
CA GLU A 85 15.01 -0.78 18.20
C GLU A 85 13.49 -0.72 18.40
N ASN A 86 12.73 -1.03 17.35
CA ASN A 86 11.27 -1.05 17.42
C ASN A 86 10.72 -2.47 17.22
N PRO A 87 10.38 -3.22 18.28
CA PRO A 87 9.90 -4.59 18.16
C PRO A 87 8.51 -4.70 17.51
N ALA A 88 7.79 -3.59 17.30
CA ALA A 88 6.47 -3.60 16.67
C ALA A 88 6.51 -3.68 15.14
N ILE A 89 7.69 -3.54 14.52
CA ILE A 89 7.84 -3.63 13.05
C ILE A 89 9.00 -4.55 12.66
N ASP A 90 8.84 -5.22 11.53
CA ASP A 90 9.82 -6.18 11.00
C ASP A 90 11.21 -5.59 10.72
N THR A 91 11.27 -4.31 10.36
CA THR A 91 12.55 -3.59 10.13
C THR A 91 13.03 -2.87 11.39
N GLY A 92 12.55 -3.29 12.56
CA GLY A 92 12.74 -2.60 13.84
C GLY A 92 14.19 -2.45 14.28
N ASP A 93 15.06 -3.35 13.80
CA ASP A 93 16.49 -3.38 14.13
C ASP A 93 17.33 -2.46 13.23
N VAL A 94 16.74 -1.93 12.15
CA VAL A 94 17.46 -1.15 11.13
C VAL A 94 16.78 0.18 10.81
N GLU A 95 17.58 1.07 10.22
CA GLU A 95 17.16 2.33 9.65
C GLU A 95 18.00 2.64 8.40
N VAL A 96 17.54 3.59 7.59
CA VAL A 96 18.27 4.04 6.40
C VAL A 96 18.77 5.45 6.63
N MET A 97 20.09 5.62 6.66
CA MET A 97 20.73 6.94 6.65
C MET A 97 20.64 7.51 5.24
N ALA A 98 19.77 8.50 5.05
CA ALA A 98 19.50 9.06 3.74
C ALA A 98 20.64 9.96 3.25
N THR A 99 20.99 9.81 1.98
CA THR A 99 21.95 10.67 1.27
C THR A 99 21.25 11.52 0.21
N GLU A 100 20.16 11.02 -0.37
CA GLU A 100 19.33 11.75 -1.34
C GLU A 100 17.84 11.54 -1.07
N LEU A 101 17.05 12.58 -1.32
CA LEU A 101 15.59 12.55 -1.25
C LEU A 101 15.01 13.26 -2.47
N THR A 102 14.14 12.56 -3.20
CA THR A 102 13.40 13.12 -4.33
C THR A 102 11.91 13.03 -4.02
N VAL A 103 11.20 14.17 -4.13
CA VAL A 103 9.73 14.19 -4.07
C VAL A 103 9.20 13.79 -5.44
N LEU A 104 8.60 12.59 -5.53
CA LEU A 104 8.00 12.09 -6.76
C LEU A 104 6.61 12.69 -6.97
N ASN A 105 5.84 12.83 -5.89
CA ASN A 105 4.53 13.46 -5.93
C ASN A 105 4.16 14.05 -4.56
N ARG A 106 3.60 15.26 -4.58
CA ARG A 106 3.07 15.91 -3.38
C ARG A 106 1.66 15.39 -3.10
N SER A 107 1.32 15.25 -1.83
CA SER A 107 -0.03 14.88 -1.40
C SER A 107 -0.67 16.02 -0.62
N LEU A 108 -1.98 16.18 -0.80
CA LEU A 108 -2.80 16.96 0.12
C LEU A 108 -2.93 16.20 1.44
N THR A 109 -3.26 16.91 2.51
CA THR A 109 -3.58 16.29 3.79
C THR A 109 -4.74 15.30 3.61
N PRO A 110 -4.57 14.02 4.00
CA PRO A 110 -5.64 13.04 3.92
C PRO A 110 -6.85 13.45 4.78
N PRO A 111 -8.08 13.08 4.38
CA PRO A 111 -9.28 13.33 5.19
C PRO A 111 -9.32 12.50 6.48
N PHE A 112 -8.49 11.45 6.58
CA PHE A 112 -8.27 10.65 7.78
C PHE A 112 -6.87 10.04 7.77
N TYR A 113 -6.34 9.70 8.95
CA TYR A 113 -5.00 9.12 9.07
C TYR A 113 -4.93 7.71 8.48
N ILE A 114 -3.81 7.40 7.81
CA ILE A 114 -3.56 6.07 7.23
C ILE A 114 -2.87 5.19 8.26
N GLU A 115 -3.63 4.86 9.30
CA GLU A 115 -3.18 4.06 10.44
C GLU A 115 -4.13 2.88 10.68
N GLU A 116 -3.78 2.02 11.64
CA GLU A 116 -4.58 0.85 12.00
C GLU A 116 -5.95 1.26 12.54
N ASP A 117 -5.95 2.14 13.55
CA ASP A 117 -7.14 2.66 14.23
C ASP A 117 -7.52 4.07 13.74
N ALA A 118 -7.78 4.20 12.44
CA ALA A 118 -8.26 5.47 11.90
C ALA A 118 -9.68 5.78 12.41
N ASP A 119 -9.81 6.86 13.18
CA ASP A 119 -11.09 7.43 13.62
C ASP A 119 -11.78 8.15 12.46
N ALA A 120 -12.40 7.37 11.57
CA ALA A 120 -13.12 7.86 10.40
C ALA A 120 -14.38 7.03 10.16
N ASP A 121 -15.49 7.73 9.90
CA ASP A 121 -16.76 7.10 9.59
C ASP A 121 -16.69 6.29 8.29
N GLU A 122 -17.53 5.26 8.19
CA GLU A 122 -17.54 4.37 7.02
C GLU A 122 -17.87 5.10 5.71
N SER A 123 -18.75 6.11 5.74
CA SER A 123 -19.14 6.85 4.54
C SER A 123 -17.95 7.65 3.98
N LEU A 124 -17.17 8.28 4.85
CA LEU A 124 -15.94 8.97 4.48
C LEU A 124 -14.89 7.98 3.94
N ARG A 125 -14.74 6.83 4.58
CA ARG A 125 -13.83 5.77 4.12
C ARG A 125 -14.22 5.22 2.75
N LEU A 126 -15.51 5.03 2.47
CA LEU A 126 -16.00 4.59 1.16
C LEU A 126 -15.83 5.67 0.09
N ARG A 127 -16.06 6.94 0.43
CA ARG A 127 -15.81 8.08 -0.46
C ARG A 127 -14.33 8.19 -0.86
N TYR A 128 -13.43 7.96 0.08
CA TYR A 128 -11.97 7.99 -0.11
C TYR A 128 -11.37 6.59 -0.06
N ARG A 129 -12.05 5.60 -0.64
CA ARG A 129 -11.66 4.18 -0.53
C ARG A 129 -10.23 3.92 -0.99
N TYR A 130 -9.75 4.65 -2.00
CA TYR A 130 -8.36 4.56 -2.48
C TYR A 130 -7.30 4.91 -1.42
N LEU A 131 -7.64 5.74 -0.42
CA LEU A 131 -6.80 6.00 0.75
C LEU A 131 -7.02 4.93 1.82
N ASP A 132 -8.27 4.55 2.07
CA ASP A 132 -8.59 3.52 3.07
C ASP A 132 -7.91 2.17 2.76
N LEU A 133 -7.80 1.83 1.47
CA LEU A 133 -7.08 0.64 1.02
C LEU A 133 -5.57 0.65 1.32
N ARG A 134 -4.98 1.81 1.63
CA ARG A 134 -3.56 1.91 2.05
C ARG A 134 -3.34 1.51 3.51
N ARG A 135 -4.41 1.44 4.31
CA ARG A 135 -4.31 1.12 5.74
C ARG A 135 -3.91 -0.35 5.94
N PRO A 136 -3.11 -0.67 6.98
CA PRO A 136 -2.67 -2.03 7.25
C PRO A 136 -3.81 -3.07 7.32
N PRO A 137 -4.95 -2.83 8.01
CA PRO A 137 -6.04 -3.81 8.05
C PRO A 137 -6.63 -4.12 6.67
N MET A 138 -6.79 -3.11 5.82
CA MET A 138 -7.33 -3.29 4.48
C MET A 138 -6.37 -4.06 3.57
N LEU A 139 -5.07 -3.75 3.65
CA LEU A 139 -4.04 -4.46 2.89
C LEU A 139 -3.97 -5.94 3.32
N ARG A 140 -4.02 -6.23 4.63
CA ARG A 140 -4.07 -7.61 5.15
C ARG A 140 -5.28 -8.37 4.62
N ASN A 141 -6.46 -7.76 4.67
CA ASN A 141 -7.70 -8.38 4.18
C ASN A 141 -7.66 -8.69 2.67
N LEU A 142 -7.15 -7.75 1.86
CA LEU A 142 -7.01 -7.96 0.42
C LEU A 142 -5.96 -9.02 0.08
N THR A 143 -4.84 -9.04 0.81
CA THR A 143 -3.79 -10.05 0.64
C THR A 143 -4.30 -11.44 1.02
N LEU A 144 -5.05 -11.54 2.14
CA LEU A 144 -5.68 -12.79 2.55
C LEU A 144 -6.68 -13.27 1.50
N ARG A 145 -7.56 -12.40 1.00
CA ARG A 145 -8.52 -12.73 -0.07
C ARG A 145 -7.79 -13.25 -1.31
N HIS A 146 -6.70 -12.60 -1.73
CA HIS A 146 -5.89 -13.06 -2.85
C HIS A 146 -5.34 -14.47 -2.63
N ASN A 147 -4.72 -14.72 -1.47
CA ASN A 147 -4.14 -16.03 -1.14
C ASN A 147 -5.19 -17.14 -1.08
N VAL A 148 -6.37 -16.86 -0.52
CA VAL A 148 -7.49 -17.82 -0.46
C VAL A 148 -7.98 -18.16 -1.87
N VAL A 149 -8.21 -17.17 -2.73
CA VAL A 149 -8.67 -17.41 -4.11
C VAL A 149 -7.61 -18.18 -4.90
N LYS A 150 -6.32 -17.84 -4.75
CA LYS A 150 -5.23 -18.58 -5.38
C LYS A 150 -5.22 -20.04 -4.93
N TYR A 151 -5.31 -20.29 -3.63
CA TYR A 151 -5.35 -21.65 -3.09
C TYR A 151 -6.51 -22.48 -3.65
N ILE A 152 -7.72 -21.92 -3.71
CA ILE A 152 -8.89 -22.62 -4.26
C ILE A 152 -8.66 -23.01 -5.72
N ARG A 153 -8.12 -22.08 -6.52
CA ARG A 153 -7.83 -22.32 -7.94
C ARG A 153 -6.77 -23.39 -8.14
N ASP A 154 -5.66 -23.32 -7.40
CA ASP A 154 -4.59 -24.31 -7.48
C ASP A 154 -5.12 -25.70 -7.09
N PHE A 155 -5.87 -25.78 -5.98
CA PHE A 155 -6.46 -27.03 -5.48
C PHE A 155 -7.39 -27.72 -6.49
N LEU A 156 -8.24 -26.95 -7.17
CA LEU A 156 -9.17 -27.45 -8.20
C LEU A 156 -8.42 -27.84 -9.48
N SER A 157 -7.43 -27.04 -9.89
CA SER A 157 -6.62 -27.28 -11.10
C SER A 157 -5.81 -28.57 -10.97
N GLU A 158 -5.20 -28.82 -9.81
CA GLU A 158 -4.48 -30.07 -9.51
C GLU A 158 -5.36 -31.32 -9.59
N ARG A 159 -6.69 -31.15 -9.53
CA ARG A 159 -7.68 -32.23 -9.63
C ARG A 159 -8.34 -32.32 -11.02
N GLY A 160 -7.84 -31.57 -11.99
CA GLY A 160 -8.34 -31.59 -13.37
C GLY A 160 -9.64 -30.83 -13.60
N PHE A 161 -10.07 -29.97 -12.67
CA PHE A 161 -11.14 -29.01 -12.95
C PHE A 161 -10.65 -27.94 -13.93
N LEU A 162 -11.57 -27.45 -14.77
CA LEU A 162 -11.31 -26.35 -15.71
C LEU A 162 -11.99 -25.08 -15.20
N GLU A 163 -11.27 -23.96 -15.18
CA GLU A 163 -11.86 -22.63 -14.97
C GLU A 163 -12.51 -22.18 -16.28
N ILE A 164 -13.85 -22.10 -16.30
CA ILE A 164 -14.65 -21.71 -17.47
C ILE A 164 -15.38 -20.41 -17.14
N GLU A 165 -15.11 -19.36 -17.90
CA GLU A 165 -15.83 -18.09 -17.78
C GLU A 165 -17.21 -18.20 -18.46
N THR A 166 -18.26 -17.78 -17.75
CA THR A 166 -19.64 -17.75 -18.27
C THR A 166 -20.07 -16.31 -18.61
N PRO A 167 -21.04 -16.13 -19.53
CA PRO A 167 -21.51 -14.80 -19.93
C PRO A 167 -22.12 -13.99 -18.78
N ILE A 168 -21.83 -12.69 -18.73
CA ILE A 168 -22.40 -11.75 -17.75
C ILE A 168 -23.70 -11.08 -18.23
N LEU A 169 -23.95 -11.05 -19.54
CA LEU A 169 -25.20 -10.52 -20.10
C LEU A 169 -26.10 -11.69 -20.50
N ILE A 170 -27.00 -12.08 -19.60
CA ILE A 170 -27.89 -13.24 -19.78
C ILE A 170 -29.34 -12.80 -20.04
N LYS A 171 -30.21 -13.77 -20.32
CA LYS A 171 -31.66 -13.55 -20.39
C LYS A 171 -32.23 -13.52 -18.97
N SER A 172 -33.08 -12.54 -18.68
CA SER A 172 -33.78 -12.46 -17.39
C SER A 172 -34.76 -13.63 -17.21
N THR A 173 -34.82 -14.17 -16.00
CA THR A 173 -35.77 -15.22 -15.59
C THR A 173 -36.64 -14.71 -14.43
N PRO A 174 -37.98 -14.77 -14.54
CA PRO A 174 -38.88 -14.15 -13.56
C PRO A 174 -39.03 -14.90 -12.22
N GLU A 175 -38.34 -16.01 -12.03
CA GLU A 175 -38.55 -16.94 -10.91
C GLU A 175 -37.67 -16.64 -9.68
N GLY A 176 -36.65 -15.79 -9.84
CA GLY A 176 -35.64 -15.53 -8.82
C GLY A 176 -35.74 -14.16 -8.13
N ALA A 177 -34.62 -13.70 -7.58
CA ALA A 177 -34.49 -12.34 -7.07
C ALA A 177 -34.64 -11.31 -8.21
N ARG A 178 -34.68 -10.01 -7.88
CA ARG A 178 -34.75 -8.96 -8.90
C ARG A 178 -33.43 -8.86 -9.66
N ASP A 179 -33.50 -8.98 -10.98
CA ASP A 179 -32.35 -8.82 -11.87
C ASP A 179 -31.96 -7.34 -12.05
N PHE A 180 -30.65 -7.09 -12.15
CA PHE A 180 -30.15 -5.83 -12.71
C PHE A 180 -30.25 -5.88 -14.22
N LEU A 181 -31.01 -4.95 -14.80
CA LEU A 181 -31.26 -4.91 -16.24
C LEU A 181 -30.24 -4.02 -16.97
N VAL A 182 -29.79 -4.49 -18.12
CA VAL A 182 -28.91 -3.77 -19.04
C VAL A 182 -29.63 -3.59 -20.39
N PRO A 183 -30.06 -2.37 -20.76
CA PRO A 183 -30.79 -2.15 -22.00
C PRO A 183 -29.93 -2.44 -23.24
N SER A 184 -30.52 -3.13 -24.23
CA SER A 184 -29.84 -3.42 -25.49
C SER A 184 -29.99 -2.26 -26.47
N ARG A 185 -28.87 -1.65 -26.88
CA ARG A 185 -28.87 -0.65 -27.95
C ARG A 185 -29.27 -1.24 -29.31
N MET A 186 -28.93 -2.50 -29.57
CA MET A 186 -29.14 -3.15 -30.87
C MET A 186 -30.56 -3.71 -31.05
N GLN A 187 -31.27 -3.94 -29.94
CA GLN A 187 -32.62 -4.50 -29.93
C GLN A 187 -33.53 -3.63 -29.05
N PRO A 188 -34.07 -2.53 -29.60
CA PRO A 188 -34.94 -1.62 -28.85
C PRO A 188 -36.08 -2.37 -28.14
N GLY A 189 -36.35 -2.01 -26.88
CA GLY A 189 -37.36 -2.66 -26.04
C GLY A 189 -36.90 -3.96 -25.35
N ASN A 190 -35.68 -4.44 -25.63
CA ASN A 190 -35.13 -5.66 -25.02
C ASN A 190 -33.99 -5.35 -24.03
N PHE A 191 -33.83 -6.22 -23.04
CA PHE A 191 -32.87 -6.08 -21.95
C PHE A 191 -32.11 -7.39 -21.73
N TYR A 192 -30.84 -7.26 -21.38
CA TYR A 192 -30.09 -8.31 -20.70
C TYR A 192 -30.27 -8.18 -19.19
N ALA A 193 -29.92 -9.24 -18.47
CA ALA A 193 -29.80 -9.27 -17.02
C ALA A 193 -28.39 -9.65 -16.60
N LEU A 194 -27.94 -9.15 -15.44
CA LEU A 194 -26.74 -9.66 -14.77
C LEU A 194 -27.09 -10.97 -14.03
N PRO A 195 -26.26 -12.02 -14.13
CA PRO A 195 -26.56 -13.32 -13.52
C PRO A 195 -26.55 -13.26 -11.99
N GLN A 196 -27.51 -13.96 -11.37
CA GLN A 196 -27.51 -14.24 -9.93
C GLN A 196 -26.49 -15.33 -9.58
N SER A 197 -26.30 -16.29 -10.49
CA SER A 197 -25.27 -17.32 -10.49
C SER A 197 -24.85 -17.64 -11.93
N PRO A 198 -23.64 -18.18 -12.15
CA PRO A 198 -23.23 -18.78 -13.42
C PRO A 198 -24.20 -19.87 -13.92
#